data_AF-A0A6P2K200-F1
#
_entry.id   AF-A0A6P2K200-F1
#
_cell.length_a   1.000
_cell.length_b   1.000
_cell.length_c   1.000
_cell.angle_alpha   90.00
_cell.angle_beta   90.00
_cell.angle_gamma   90.00
#
_symmetry.space_group_name_H-M   'P 1'
#
loop_
_entity.id
_entity.type
_entity.pdbx_description
1 polymer ?
#
loop_
_entity_poly.entity_id
_entity_poly.type
_entity_poly.pdbx_seq_one_letter_code
_entity_poly.pdbx_strand_id
1 'polypeptide(L)'
;MAAAHGDDTTQWSDTRYEQNAITRRSAGAGVRPARIPETRRHRSRAVAVGACDTGGDASPIASAAQHAADGVRLDTYRPVFFSPEEWQFVLAAVDRLIPHDDEGPGALDLNVPVFIDRQLESGYGYATHWYMQGPFRAASPLFGYQSRLTPRELYRAGIRATNARCMRDFAGKRFAELAVAEQTDVLARLESGAIAFDEISSTDFFAFLLENTREGYLSDPIHGGNNAMGSWKMIGFPGARADFLDWVGTGKRYPYGPVSIDGQSGRHAYAARHETGSGRRRRRDGLDRVDHGYGPGRGRLDRGRPRARRESGHEP
;
A
#
# COMPACT_ATOMS: atom_id res chain seq x y z
N MET A 1 -33.54 -41.17 -37.93
CA MET A 1 -34.38 -41.70 -36.83
C MET A 1 -34.23 -40.75 -35.66
N ALA A 2 -35.35 -40.25 -35.17
CA ALA A 2 -35.48 -39.20 -34.17
C ALA A 2 -35.50 -39.72 -32.73
N ALA A 3 -35.05 -38.88 -31.79
CA ALA A 3 -35.58 -38.63 -30.42
C ALA A 3 -34.44 -37.95 -29.61
N ALA A 4 -34.44 -36.65 -29.28
CA ALA A 4 -35.34 -35.86 -28.42
C ALA A 4 -35.20 -36.15 -26.91
N HIS A 5 -34.46 -35.28 -26.21
CA HIS A 5 -34.57 -34.83 -24.80
C HIS A 5 -33.48 -33.77 -24.62
N GLY A 6 -33.67 -32.56 -24.09
CA GLY A 6 -34.81 -31.79 -23.59
C GLY A 6 -34.21 -30.42 -23.20
N ASP A 7 -34.98 -29.35 -23.43
CA ASP A 7 -34.62 -27.95 -23.17
C ASP A 7 -34.21 -27.66 -21.72
N ASP A 8 -33.14 -26.87 -21.55
CA ASP A 8 -33.04 -25.89 -20.45
C ASP A 8 -32.28 -24.65 -20.96
N THR A 9 -32.93 -23.89 -21.84
CA THR A 9 -32.43 -22.64 -22.40
C THR A 9 -33.24 -21.46 -21.87
N THR A 10 -33.40 -21.30 -20.55
CA THR A 10 -34.01 -20.05 -20.03
C THR A 10 -33.61 -19.71 -18.58
N GLN A 11 -32.31 -19.55 -18.30
CA GLN A 11 -31.90 -18.93 -17.02
C GLN A 11 -30.56 -18.19 -17.02
N TRP A 12 -30.13 -17.63 -18.17
CA TRP A 12 -28.87 -16.87 -18.26
C TRP A 12 -28.94 -15.59 -19.11
N SER A 13 -30.13 -14.99 -19.28
CA SER A 13 -30.31 -13.79 -20.10
C SER A 13 -30.47 -12.46 -19.35
N ASP A 14 -30.60 -12.44 -18.03
CA ASP A 14 -30.98 -11.21 -17.30
C ASP A 14 -29.87 -10.47 -16.53
N THR A 15 -28.64 -10.96 -16.48
CA THR A 15 -27.54 -10.28 -15.76
C THR A 15 -26.51 -9.57 -16.63
N ARG A 16 -26.68 -9.57 -17.97
CA ARG A 16 -25.75 -8.88 -18.90
C ARG A 16 -26.29 -7.57 -19.49
N TYR A 17 -27.52 -7.17 -19.19
CA TYR A 17 -28.11 -5.94 -19.74
C TYR A 17 -27.97 -4.70 -18.83
N GLU A 18 -27.69 -4.87 -17.52
CA GLU A 18 -27.64 -3.72 -16.59
C GLU A 18 -26.25 -3.10 -16.38
N GLN A 19 -25.16 -3.74 -16.80
CA GLN A 19 -23.82 -3.16 -16.67
C GLN A 19 -23.44 -2.15 -17.77
N ASN A 20 -24.19 -2.09 -18.87
CA ASN A 20 -23.91 -1.19 -20.00
C ASN A 20 -24.79 0.08 -20.06
N ALA A 21 -25.65 0.31 -19.06
CA ALA A 21 -26.54 1.47 -19.01
C ALA A 21 -25.96 2.69 -18.26
N ILE A 22 -24.92 2.52 -17.44
CA ILE A 22 -24.36 3.61 -16.61
C ILE A 22 -23.34 4.46 -17.39
N THR A 23 -22.75 3.94 -18.47
CA THR A 23 -21.72 4.65 -19.26
C THR A 23 -22.30 5.53 -20.39
N ARG A 24 -23.62 5.60 -20.57
CA ARG A 24 -24.26 6.40 -21.64
C ARG A 24 -24.86 7.75 -21.20
N ARG A 25 -24.65 8.19 -19.94
CA ARG A 25 -25.27 9.44 -19.43
C ARG A 25 -24.32 10.58 -19.06
N SER A 26 -23.03 10.51 -19.41
CA SER A 26 -22.06 11.58 -19.13
C SER A 26 -21.28 12.09 -20.36
N ALA A 27 -21.50 11.54 -21.55
CA ALA A 27 -20.95 12.08 -22.79
C ALA A 27 -21.83 13.23 -23.33
N GLY A 28 -21.73 14.40 -22.70
CA GLY A 28 -22.56 15.55 -23.09
C GLY A 28 -22.26 16.83 -22.34
N ALA A 29 -21.00 17.19 -22.14
CA ALA A 29 -20.62 18.56 -21.75
C ALA A 29 -19.17 18.85 -22.16
N GLY A 30 -18.99 19.58 -23.26
CA GLY A 30 -17.68 20.07 -23.69
C GLY A 30 -17.18 21.16 -22.74
N VAL A 31 -16.03 20.93 -22.11
CA VAL A 31 -15.30 21.93 -21.34
C VAL A 31 -14.04 22.31 -22.13
N ARG A 32 -13.90 23.59 -22.45
CA ARG A 32 -12.74 24.18 -23.14
C ARG A 32 -11.54 24.28 -22.18
N PRO A 33 -10.29 24.06 -22.64
CA PRO A 33 -9.13 24.18 -21.76
C PRO A 33 -8.78 25.65 -21.47
N ALA A 34 -8.57 25.95 -20.18
CA ALA A 34 -8.10 27.25 -19.71
C ALA A 34 -6.57 27.38 -19.88
N ARG A 35 -6.11 28.57 -20.29
CA ARG A 35 -4.68 28.91 -20.48
C ARG A 35 -3.96 29.01 -19.13
N ILE A 36 -2.80 28.36 -19.05
CA ILE A 36 -1.83 28.48 -17.94
C ILE A 36 -0.96 29.74 -18.17
N PRO A 37 -0.80 30.66 -17.21
CA PRO A 37 0.17 31.74 -17.33
C PRO A 37 1.58 31.27 -16.93
N GLU A 38 2.56 31.56 -17.79
CA GLU A 38 3.99 31.33 -17.54
C GLU A 38 4.50 32.22 -16.39
N THR A 39 5.04 31.62 -15.34
CA THR A 39 5.76 32.37 -14.27
C THR A 39 7.27 32.14 -14.37
N ARG A 40 7.92 33.18 -14.92
CA ARG A 40 9.24 33.76 -14.63
C ARG A 40 10.23 32.90 -13.83
N ARG A 41 11.23 32.36 -14.55
CA ARG A 41 12.48 31.78 -14.01
C ARG A 41 13.27 32.84 -13.22
N HIS A 42 13.52 32.58 -11.94
CA HIS A 42 14.53 33.31 -11.17
C HIS A 42 15.83 32.48 -11.11
N ARG A 43 16.89 33.05 -11.70
CA ARG A 43 18.27 32.57 -11.58
C ARG A 43 18.82 33.00 -10.22
N SER A 44 19.21 32.06 -9.38
CA SER A 44 19.98 32.34 -8.16
C SER A 44 21.46 32.03 -8.42
N ARG A 45 22.27 33.09 -8.38
CA ARG A 45 23.73 33.09 -8.43
C ARG A 45 24.28 32.59 -7.09
N ALA A 46 25.20 31.64 -7.13
CA ALA A 46 26.01 31.25 -5.99
C ALA A 46 27.04 32.35 -5.66
N VAL A 47 27.17 32.69 -4.38
CA VAL A 47 28.30 33.44 -3.81
C VAL A 47 28.80 32.64 -2.62
N ALA A 48 30.06 32.21 -2.69
CA ALA A 48 30.79 31.61 -1.59
C ALA A 48 31.54 32.71 -0.83
N VAL A 49 31.44 32.72 0.50
CA VAL A 49 32.40 33.38 1.39
C VAL A 49 32.53 32.49 2.62
N GLY A 50 33.77 32.11 2.94
CA GLY A 50 34.12 31.47 4.21
C GLY A 50 34.75 32.48 5.17
N ALA A 51 34.54 32.29 6.48
CA ALA A 51 35.54 32.28 7.56
C ALA A 51 34.89 32.27 8.96
N CYS A 52 35.65 31.72 9.91
CA CYS A 52 35.57 31.55 11.37
C CYS A 52 35.05 32.78 12.19
N ASP A 53 34.64 32.75 13.47
CA ASP A 53 34.86 31.82 14.59
C ASP A 53 33.88 32.13 15.78
N THR A 54 33.86 31.24 16.78
CA THR A 54 33.48 31.38 18.21
C THR A 54 32.01 31.56 18.67
N GLY A 55 31.56 30.56 19.45
CA GLY A 55 30.94 30.75 20.77
C GLY A 55 29.43 31.01 20.84
N GLY A 56 28.66 29.97 21.15
CA GLY A 56 27.28 30.12 21.63
C GLY A 56 26.52 28.80 21.62
N ASP A 57 26.03 28.39 22.79
CA ASP A 57 25.31 27.14 23.04
C ASP A 57 24.19 26.89 22.03
N ALA A 58 24.43 25.97 21.09
CA ALA A 58 23.40 25.44 20.22
C ALA A 58 23.03 24.04 20.73
N SER A 59 21.88 23.97 21.40
CA SER A 59 21.17 22.71 21.66
C SER A 59 21.10 21.88 20.37
N PRO A 60 21.32 20.56 20.41
CA PRO A 60 21.26 19.77 19.20
C PRO A 60 19.82 19.81 18.68
N ILE A 61 19.66 20.29 17.45
CA ILE A 61 18.52 19.96 16.58
C ILE A 61 18.58 18.45 16.29
N ALA A 62 18.30 17.66 17.32
CA ALA A 62 18.03 16.24 17.25
C ALA A 62 16.51 16.06 17.31
N SER A 63 15.83 16.26 16.18
CA SER A 63 14.51 15.66 15.96
C SER A 63 14.12 15.73 14.48
N ALA A 64 14.85 15.01 13.64
CA ALA A 64 14.39 14.62 12.30
C ALA A 64 14.53 13.10 12.05
N ALA A 65 14.90 12.31 13.07
CA ALA A 65 15.18 10.89 12.92
C ALA A 65 14.68 10.08 14.12
N GLN A 66 13.37 10.10 14.39
CA GLN A 66 12.72 9.15 15.29
C GLN A 66 11.24 8.98 14.93
N HIS A 67 10.96 8.41 13.76
CA HIS A 67 9.66 7.79 13.45
C HIS A 67 9.81 6.49 12.64
N ALA A 68 10.89 5.75 12.86
CA ALA A 68 11.02 4.39 12.33
C ALA A 68 10.52 3.40 13.41
N ALA A 69 9.22 3.10 13.38
CA ALA A 69 8.70 1.90 14.00
C ALA A 69 8.93 0.73 13.03
N ASP A 70 9.78 -0.23 13.40
CA ASP A 70 9.92 -1.61 12.90
C ASP A 70 9.69 -1.89 11.40
N GLY A 71 10.09 -0.96 10.52
CA GLY A 71 10.05 -1.15 9.07
C GLY A 71 11.29 -1.88 8.54
N VAL A 72 11.12 -2.72 7.51
CA VAL A 72 12.25 -3.29 6.76
C VAL A 72 13.11 -2.15 6.21
N ARG A 73 14.42 -2.18 6.44
CA ARG A 73 15.35 -1.22 5.84
C ARG A 73 15.94 -1.77 4.55
N LEU A 74 15.80 -1.03 3.44
CA LEU A 74 16.24 -1.46 2.12
C LEU A 74 17.76 -1.71 2.01
N ASP A 75 18.58 -1.02 2.80
CA ASP A 75 20.05 -1.18 2.83
C ASP A 75 20.50 -2.52 3.44
N THR A 76 19.68 -3.09 4.32
CA THR A 76 19.94 -4.39 4.96
C THR A 76 19.08 -5.54 4.42
N TYR A 77 18.10 -5.21 3.57
CA TYR A 77 17.19 -6.19 3.01
C TYR A 77 17.93 -7.15 2.07
N ARG A 78 17.61 -8.45 2.16
CA ARG A 78 18.13 -9.48 1.27
C ARG A 78 16.98 -9.98 0.40
N PRO A 79 16.98 -9.63 -0.90
CA PRO A 79 15.94 -10.10 -1.83
C PRO A 79 15.88 -11.63 -1.87
N VAL A 80 14.67 -12.16 -1.94
CA VAL A 80 14.42 -13.60 -2.10
C VAL A 80 14.37 -14.00 -3.56
N PHE A 81 13.87 -13.11 -4.44
CA PHE A 81 13.85 -13.34 -5.87
C PHE A 81 15.08 -12.71 -6.51
N PHE A 82 15.19 -11.38 -6.49
CA PHE A 82 16.14 -10.66 -7.34
C PHE A 82 17.61 -10.96 -7.04
N SER A 83 18.45 -11.01 -8.08
CA SER A 83 19.90 -10.96 -7.87
C SER A 83 20.33 -9.57 -7.35
N PRO A 84 21.54 -9.40 -6.81
CA PRO A 84 22.02 -8.09 -6.38
C PRO A 84 21.94 -7.02 -7.49
N GLU A 85 22.26 -7.39 -8.73
CA GLU A 85 22.23 -6.49 -9.89
C GLU A 85 20.81 -6.12 -10.30
N GLU A 86 19.89 -7.09 -10.29
CA GLU A 86 18.47 -6.85 -10.59
C GLU A 86 17.80 -6.04 -9.49
N TRP A 87 18.21 -6.23 -8.23
CA TRP A 87 17.73 -5.44 -7.12
C TRP A 87 18.07 -3.95 -7.31
N GLN A 88 19.30 -3.65 -7.72
CA GLN A 88 19.69 -2.27 -8.05
C GLN A 88 18.85 -1.70 -9.20
N PHE A 89 18.52 -2.51 -10.21
CA PHE A 89 17.61 -2.11 -11.28
C PHE A 89 16.24 -1.72 -10.71
N VAL A 90 15.64 -2.59 -9.89
CA VAL A 90 14.29 -2.38 -9.34
C VAL A 90 14.26 -1.15 -8.44
N LEU A 91 15.26 -0.98 -7.57
CA LEU A 91 15.40 0.22 -6.74
C LEU A 91 15.42 1.49 -7.60
N ALA A 92 16.28 1.55 -8.61
CA ALA A 92 16.38 2.72 -9.48
C ALA A 92 15.08 2.96 -10.26
N ALA A 93 14.45 1.90 -10.77
CA ALA A 93 13.28 2.03 -11.63
C ALA A 93 12.06 2.53 -10.86
N VAL A 94 11.75 1.93 -9.69
CA VAL A 94 10.58 2.34 -8.90
C VAL A 94 10.72 3.73 -8.30
N ASP A 95 11.96 4.16 -8.02
CA ASP A 95 12.29 5.52 -7.58
C ASP A 95 12.12 6.58 -8.69
N ARG A 96 12.05 6.15 -9.95
CA ARG A 96 11.63 7.02 -11.07
C ARG A 96 10.13 7.00 -11.30
N LEU A 97 9.45 5.89 -10.99
CA LEU A 97 8.01 5.75 -11.19
C LEU A 97 7.19 6.50 -10.14
N ILE A 98 7.60 6.43 -8.87
CA ILE A 98 7.00 7.21 -7.77
C ILE A 98 8.16 7.78 -6.93
N PRO A 99 8.71 8.94 -7.31
CA PRO A 99 9.75 9.60 -6.53
C PRO A 99 9.19 10.19 -5.24
N HIS A 100 10.05 10.43 -4.25
CA HIS A 100 9.70 11.28 -3.11
C HIS A 100 9.55 12.73 -3.56
N ASP A 101 8.50 13.41 -3.10
CA ASP A 101 8.28 14.83 -3.36
C ASP A 101 7.50 15.51 -2.21
N ASP A 102 7.12 16.77 -2.41
CA ASP A 102 6.39 17.56 -1.42
C ASP A 102 4.96 17.03 -1.16
N GLU A 103 4.40 16.21 -2.05
CA GLU A 103 3.07 15.62 -1.90
C GLU A 103 3.08 14.35 -1.05
N GLY A 104 4.18 13.58 -1.11
CA GLY A 104 4.25 12.35 -0.35
C GLY A 104 5.53 11.53 -0.43
N PRO A 105 5.55 10.40 0.30
CA PRO A 105 6.67 9.48 0.31
C PRO A 105 6.88 8.83 -1.07
N GLY A 106 8.12 8.54 -1.42
CA GLY A 106 8.43 7.80 -2.64
C GLY A 106 8.23 6.29 -2.51
N ALA A 107 8.35 5.57 -3.62
CA ALA A 107 8.31 4.11 -3.66
C ALA A 107 9.35 3.47 -2.73
N LEU A 108 10.54 4.06 -2.61
CA LEU A 108 11.60 3.56 -1.73
C LEU A 108 11.27 3.77 -0.26
N ASP A 109 10.69 4.92 0.12
CA ASP A 109 10.28 5.20 1.50
C ASP A 109 9.23 4.20 2.00
N LEU A 110 8.41 3.70 1.06
CA LEU A 110 7.32 2.78 1.33
C LEU A 110 7.66 1.31 1.11
N ASN A 111 8.94 0.96 0.88
CA ASN A 111 9.38 -0.41 0.64
C ASN A 111 8.69 -1.11 -0.56
N VAL A 112 8.26 -0.37 -1.57
CA VAL A 112 7.69 -0.95 -2.81
C VAL A 112 8.59 -2.03 -3.44
N PRO A 113 9.93 -1.88 -3.52
CA PRO A 113 10.81 -2.95 -4.01
C PRO A 113 10.63 -4.29 -3.26
N VAL A 114 10.42 -4.24 -1.94
CA VAL A 114 10.25 -5.43 -1.08
C VAL A 114 8.93 -6.12 -1.39
N PHE A 115 7.86 -5.36 -1.64
CA PHE A 115 6.61 -5.91 -2.14
C PHE A 115 6.83 -6.67 -3.45
N ILE A 116 7.46 -6.05 -4.45
CA ILE A 116 7.66 -6.67 -5.77
C ILE A 116 8.46 -7.97 -5.63
N ASP A 117 9.55 -7.97 -4.87
CA ASP A 117 10.39 -9.15 -4.65
C ASP A 117 9.60 -10.33 -4.03
N ARG A 118 8.83 -10.06 -2.97
CA ARG A 118 7.99 -11.07 -2.31
C ARG A 118 6.85 -11.56 -3.20
N GLN A 119 6.20 -10.66 -3.95
CA GLN A 119 5.12 -11.02 -4.86
C GLN A 119 5.61 -11.91 -6.00
N LEU A 120 6.84 -11.70 -6.47
CA LEU A 120 7.43 -12.55 -7.49
C LEU A 120 7.78 -13.95 -6.96
N GLU A 121 8.00 -14.15 -5.66
CA GLU A 121 8.07 -15.49 -5.03
C GLU A 121 6.70 -16.06 -4.62
N SER A 122 5.60 -15.35 -4.86
CA SER A 122 4.25 -15.84 -4.56
C SER A 122 3.61 -16.55 -5.75
N GLY A 123 2.40 -17.11 -5.56
CA GLY A 123 1.61 -17.70 -6.64
C GLY A 123 1.37 -16.75 -7.84
N TYR A 124 1.37 -15.43 -7.61
CA TYR A 124 1.36 -14.44 -8.70
C TYR A 124 2.59 -14.58 -9.60
N GLY A 125 3.79 -14.57 -9.00
CA GLY A 125 5.04 -14.68 -9.76
C GLY A 125 5.19 -16.00 -10.52
N TYR A 126 4.69 -17.09 -9.93
CA TYR A 126 4.63 -18.41 -10.57
C TYR A 126 3.43 -18.58 -11.52
N ALA A 127 2.58 -17.56 -11.68
CA ALA A 127 1.36 -17.60 -12.48
C ALA A 127 0.43 -18.78 -12.16
N THR A 128 0.33 -19.20 -10.90
CA THR A 128 -0.37 -20.44 -10.49
C THR A 128 -1.87 -20.43 -10.76
N HIS A 129 -2.45 -19.24 -10.90
CA HIS A 129 -3.88 -19.05 -11.17
C HIS A 129 -4.17 -18.60 -12.60
N TRP A 130 -3.15 -18.54 -13.46
CA TRP A 130 -3.29 -18.08 -14.84
C TRP A 130 -3.47 -19.27 -15.78
N TYR A 131 -4.23 -19.06 -16.84
CA TYR A 131 -4.28 -20.03 -17.93
C TYR A 131 -3.01 -19.91 -18.78
N MET A 132 -2.01 -20.75 -18.48
CA MET A 132 -0.70 -20.75 -19.14
C MET A 132 -0.54 -21.89 -20.16
N GLN A 133 -1.66 -22.40 -20.69
CA GLN A 133 -1.62 -23.43 -21.73
C GLN A 133 -1.62 -22.80 -23.11
N GLY A 134 -0.79 -23.34 -24.00
CA GLY A 134 -0.74 -22.89 -25.39
C GLY A 134 -2.03 -23.22 -26.16
N PRO A 135 -2.17 -22.71 -27.40
CA PRO A 135 -1.16 -21.98 -28.15
C PRO A 135 -1.09 -20.48 -27.79
N PHE A 136 0.13 -19.96 -27.61
CA PHE A 136 0.38 -18.52 -27.45
C PHE A 136 0.45 -17.86 -28.83
N ARG A 137 -0.48 -16.95 -29.11
CA ARG A 137 -0.58 -16.26 -30.40
C ARG A 137 -0.71 -14.77 -30.15
N ALA A 138 -0.21 -13.97 -31.10
CA ALA A 138 -0.47 -12.54 -31.11
C ALA A 138 -1.99 -12.32 -31.07
N ALA A 139 -2.44 -11.53 -30.10
CA ALA A 139 -3.83 -11.22 -29.88
C ALA A 139 -3.99 -9.70 -29.78
N SER A 140 -5.24 -9.24 -29.83
CA SER A 140 -5.52 -7.83 -29.55
C SER A 140 -5.02 -7.46 -28.15
N PRO A 141 -4.38 -6.29 -27.96
CA PRO A 141 -4.02 -5.79 -26.63
C PRO A 141 -5.21 -5.69 -25.66
N LEU A 142 -6.44 -5.63 -26.18
CA LEU A 142 -7.68 -5.64 -25.37
C LEU A 142 -7.89 -6.94 -24.59
N PHE A 143 -7.19 -8.02 -24.95
CA PHE A 143 -7.23 -9.28 -24.22
C PHE A 143 -6.18 -9.38 -23.10
N GLY A 144 -5.47 -8.28 -22.81
CA GLY A 144 -4.45 -8.22 -21.77
C GLY A 144 -3.19 -9.00 -22.14
N TYR A 145 -2.48 -9.48 -21.13
CA TYR A 145 -1.21 -10.19 -21.29
C TYR A 145 -1.42 -11.60 -21.85
N GLN A 146 -0.75 -11.91 -22.97
CA GLN A 146 -0.95 -13.16 -23.74
C GLN A 146 0.37 -13.91 -24.01
N SER A 147 1.43 -13.58 -23.27
CA SER A 147 2.74 -14.22 -23.39
C SER A 147 2.81 -15.50 -22.56
N ARG A 148 3.69 -16.41 -23.00
CA ARG A 148 3.99 -17.67 -22.31
C ARG A 148 4.81 -17.49 -21.03
N LEU A 149 5.38 -16.32 -20.82
CA LEU A 149 6.24 -16.05 -19.67
C LEU A 149 5.40 -15.76 -18.45
N THR A 150 5.71 -16.44 -17.35
CA THR A 150 5.26 -16.04 -16.01
C THR A 150 5.78 -14.65 -15.66
N PRO A 151 5.17 -13.94 -14.68
CA PRO A 151 5.69 -12.64 -14.24
C PRO A 151 7.17 -12.70 -13.81
N ARG A 152 7.60 -13.78 -13.14
CA ARG A 152 9.03 -13.98 -12.80
C ARG A 152 9.91 -13.97 -14.04
N GLU A 153 9.57 -14.78 -15.03
CA GLU A 153 10.34 -14.90 -16.26
C GLU A 153 10.37 -13.58 -17.05
N LEU A 154 9.22 -12.88 -17.09
CA LEU A 154 9.12 -11.55 -17.70
C LEU A 154 10.05 -10.55 -17.02
N TYR A 155 10.08 -10.49 -15.68
CA TYR A 155 10.98 -9.58 -14.95
C TYR A 155 12.45 -9.88 -15.25
N ARG A 156 12.86 -11.16 -15.21
CA ARG A 156 14.24 -11.55 -15.55
C ARG A 156 14.62 -11.16 -16.97
N ALA A 157 13.74 -11.43 -17.93
CA ALA A 157 13.95 -11.08 -19.32
C ALA A 157 14.00 -9.56 -19.54
N GLY A 158 13.06 -8.82 -18.96
CA GLY A 158 12.95 -7.37 -19.06
C GLY A 158 14.15 -6.64 -18.48
N ILE A 159 14.58 -7.01 -17.26
CA ILE A 159 15.74 -6.39 -16.62
C ILE A 159 17.01 -6.68 -17.43
N ARG A 160 17.22 -7.94 -17.84
CA ARG A 160 18.38 -8.32 -18.67
C ARG A 160 18.40 -7.56 -19.99
N ALA A 161 17.28 -7.50 -20.70
CA ALA A 161 17.18 -6.83 -21.99
C ALA A 161 17.39 -5.31 -21.87
N THR A 162 16.82 -4.69 -20.82
CA THR A 162 16.99 -3.26 -20.54
C THR A 162 18.44 -2.95 -20.19
N ASN A 163 19.08 -3.73 -19.31
CA ASN A 163 20.48 -3.55 -18.98
C ASN A 163 21.39 -3.74 -20.20
N ALA A 164 21.16 -4.78 -21.00
CA ALA A 164 21.92 -5.00 -22.24
C ALA A 164 21.76 -3.83 -23.22
N ARG A 165 20.56 -3.25 -23.31
CA ARG A 165 20.31 -2.06 -24.12
C ARG A 165 21.07 -0.85 -23.58
N CYS A 166 21.01 -0.60 -22.27
CA CYS A 166 21.70 0.51 -21.65
C CYS A 166 23.22 0.40 -21.83
N MET A 167 23.79 -0.79 -21.67
CA MET A 167 25.23 -0.99 -21.82
C MET A 167 25.72 -0.68 -23.23
N ARG A 168 24.89 -0.91 -24.25
CA ARG A 168 25.22 -0.54 -25.64
C ARG A 168 25.11 0.96 -25.87
N ASP A 169 24.07 1.59 -25.36
CA ASP A 169 23.72 2.98 -25.68
C ASP A 169 24.46 4.00 -24.77
N PHE A 170 24.91 3.60 -23.58
CA PHE A 170 25.45 4.48 -22.54
C PHE A 170 26.82 4.02 -22.01
N ALA A 171 27.78 3.81 -22.91
CA ALA A 171 29.18 3.56 -22.59
C ALA A 171 29.41 2.41 -21.59
N GLY A 172 28.67 1.30 -21.73
CA GLY A 172 28.81 0.13 -20.88
C GLY A 172 28.09 0.19 -19.54
N LYS A 173 27.36 1.28 -19.24
CA LYS A 173 26.58 1.41 -18.00
C LYS A 173 25.27 0.64 -18.06
N ARG A 174 24.91 -0.02 -16.96
CA ARG A 174 23.58 -0.59 -16.75
C ARG A 174 22.59 0.51 -16.37
N PHE A 175 21.30 0.18 -16.41
CA PHE A 175 20.23 1.14 -16.15
C PHE A 175 20.39 1.88 -14.81
N ALA A 176 20.68 1.15 -13.72
CA ALA A 176 20.83 1.72 -12.39
C ALA A 176 22.05 2.66 -12.26
N GLU A 177 23.01 2.58 -13.17
CA GLU A 177 24.24 3.39 -13.19
C GLU A 177 24.09 4.67 -14.04
N LEU A 178 22.95 4.82 -14.74
CA LEU A 178 22.66 5.99 -15.56
C LEU A 178 22.28 7.20 -14.69
N ALA A 179 22.43 8.40 -15.26
CA ALA A 179 21.91 9.61 -14.63
C ALA A 179 20.37 9.57 -14.58
N VAL A 180 19.77 10.28 -13.63
CA VAL A 180 18.30 10.28 -13.42
C VAL A 180 17.53 10.58 -14.70
N ALA A 181 17.95 11.59 -15.47
CA ALA A 181 17.29 11.95 -16.72
C ALA A 181 17.36 10.83 -17.78
N GLU A 182 18.48 10.10 -17.84
CA GLU A 182 18.66 8.96 -18.75
C GLU A 182 17.83 7.76 -18.30
N GLN A 183 17.73 7.50 -17.00
CA GLN A 183 16.83 6.47 -16.46
C GLN A 183 15.38 6.76 -16.84
N THR A 184 14.93 8.01 -16.66
CA THR A 184 13.57 8.44 -17.04
C THR A 184 13.33 8.30 -18.54
N ASP A 185 14.28 8.69 -19.40
CA ASP A 185 14.16 8.51 -20.85
C ASP A 185 14.04 7.02 -21.24
N VAL A 186 14.89 6.16 -20.67
CA VAL A 186 14.83 4.72 -20.93
C VAL A 186 13.48 4.15 -20.53
N LEU A 187 12.97 4.46 -19.34
CA LEU A 187 11.65 4.02 -18.89
C LEU A 187 10.52 4.50 -19.81
N ALA A 188 10.53 5.77 -20.21
CA ALA A 188 9.55 6.32 -21.14
C ALA A 188 9.58 5.60 -22.52
N ARG A 189 10.77 5.22 -22.98
CA ARG A 189 10.94 4.48 -24.24
C ARG A 189 10.54 3.01 -24.14
N LEU A 190 10.60 2.41 -22.94
CA LEU A 190 10.00 1.10 -22.69
C LEU A 190 8.47 1.20 -22.70
N GLU A 191 7.90 2.20 -22.02
CA GLU A 191 6.45 2.47 -21.99
C GLU A 191 5.87 2.66 -23.40
N SER A 192 6.55 3.45 -24.23
CA SER A 192 6.08 3.76 -25.58
C SER A 192 6.39 2.65 -26.60
N GLY A 193 7.12 1.60 -26.22
CA GLY A 193 7.60 0.57 -27.14
C GLY A 193 8.68 1.03 -28.12
N ALA A 194 9.32 2.19 -27.89
CA ALA A 194 10.40 2.69 -28.74
C ALA A 194 11.70 1.88 -28.59
N ILE A 195 11.84 1.11 -27.51
CA ILE A 195 12.83 0.06 -27.38
C ILE A 195 12.17 -1.28 -27.73
N ALA A 196 12.61 -1.91 -28.81
CA ALA A 196 12.23 -3.28 -29.14
C ALA A 196 13.16 -4.27 -28.44
N PHE A 197 12.59 -5.36 -27.94
CA PHE A 197 13.31 -6.54 -27.46
C PHE A 197 13.00 -7.73 -28.35
N ASP A 198 13.93 -8.69 -28.42
CA ASP A 198 13.79 -9.85 -29.32
C ASP A 198 12.81 -10.90 -28.78
N GLU A 199 12.82 -11.13 -27.46
CA GLU A 199 12.13 -12.25 -26.82
C GLU A 199 10.79 -11.86 -26.16
N ILE A 200 10.64 -10.59 -25.81
CA ILE A 200 9.53 -10.10 -24.97
C ILE A 200 9.05 -8.73 -25.45
N SER A 201 7.85 -8.35 -25.05
CA SER A 201 7.34 -6.99 -25.23
C SER A 201 7.95 -6.06 -24.17
N SER A 202 8.59 -4.97 -24.60
CA SER A 202 9.08 -3.93 -23.68
C SER A 202 7.94 -3.20 -22.98
N THR A 203 6.82 -2.99 -23.68
CA THR A 203 5.63 -2.37 -23.11
C THR A 203 4.98 -3.26 -22.06
N ASP A 204 4.97 -4.58 -22.28
CA ASP A 204 4.43 -5.52 -21.27
C ASP A 204 5.31 -5.53 -20.04
N PHE A 205 6.63 -5.61 -20.20
CA PHE A 205 7.55 -5.52 -19.06
C PHE A 205 7.37 -4.22 -18.28
N PHE A 206 7.29 -3.08 -18.96
CA PHE A 206 7.05 -1.79 -18.31
C PHE A 206 5.68 -1.74 -17.60
N ALA A 207 4.63 -2.24 -18.25
CA ALA A 207 3.29 -2.28 -17.67
C ALA A 207 3.25 -3.08 -16.37
N PHE A 208 3.90 -4.25 -16.33
CA PHE A 208 4.03 -5.08 -15.13
C PHE A 208 4.80 -4.37 -14.02
N LEU A 209 5.92 -3.72 -14.36
CA LEU A 209 6.70 -2.95 -13.40
C LEU A 209 5.89 -1.82 -12.79
N LEU A 210 5.16 -1.06 -13.63
CA LEU A 210 4.30 0.04 -13.19
C LEU A 210 3.13 -0.45 -12.34
N GLU A 211 2.46 -1.53 -12.76
CA GLU A 211 1.36 -2.13 -12.03
C GLU A 211 1.81 -2.59 -10.64
N ASN A 212 2.86 -3.40 -10.55
CA ASN A 212 3.35 -3.88 -9.25
C ASN A 212 3.94 -2.76 -8.38
N THR A 213 4.44 -1.67 -8.98
CA THR A 213 4.83 -0.46 -8.25
C THR A 213 3.62 0.20 -7.59
N ARG A 214 2.52 0.36 -8.34
CA ARG A 214 1.26 0.92 -7.80
C ARG A 214 0.66 0.03 -6.73
N GLU A 215 0.64 -1.28 -6.96
CA GLU A 215 0.17 -2.25 -5.98
C GLU A 215 1.01 -2.21 -4.71
N GLY A 216 2.34 -2.22 -4.81
CA GLY A 216 3.21 -2.12 -3.63
C GLY A 216 3.08 -0.79 -2.90
N TYR A 217 2.74 0.28 -3.60
CA TYR A 217 2.55 1.59 -3.01
C TYR A 217 1.21 1.71 -2.27
N LEU A 218 0.14 1.10 -2.78
CA LEU A 218 -1.24 1.29 -2.31
C LEU A 218 -1.83 0.11 -1.54
N SER A 219 -1.22 -1.07 -1.59
CA SER A 219 -1.71 -2.26 -0.87
C SER A 219 -1.47 -2.17 0.63
N ASP A 220 -2.06 -3.12 1.36
CA ASP A 220 -1.84 -3.27 2.79
C ASP A 220 -0.35 -3.58 3.11
N PRO A 221 0.23 -2.97 4.16
CA PRO A 221 1.63 -3.19 4.53
C PRO A 221 2.02 -4.64 4.82
N ILE A 222 1.07 -5.54 5.13
CA ILE A 222 1.36 -6.97 5.33
C ILE A 222 2.03 -7.62 4.13
N HIS A 223 1.86 -7.04 2.93
CA HIS A 223 2.46 -7.53 1.70
C HIS A 223 3.90 -7.06 1.48
N GLY A 224 4.44 -6.22 2.37
CA GLY A 224 5.83 -5.76 2.36
C GLY A 224 6.07 -4.41 1.68
N GLY A 225 5.03 -3.81 1.10
CA GLY A 225 5.03 -2.44 0.58
C GLY A 225 4.30 -1.49 1.53
N ASN A 226 3.95 -0.29 1.05
CA ASN A 226 3.22 0.74 1.79
C ASN A 226 3.66 0.86 3.27
N ASN A 227 4.97 0.87 3.51
CA ASN A 227 5.52 0.79 4.86
C ASN A 227 4.90 1.83 5.79
N ALA A 228 4.55 1.40 7.01
CA ALA A 228 3.84 2.21 8.00
C ALA A 228 2.54 2.89 7.49
N MET A 229 1.90 2.34 6.46
CA MET A 229 0.69 2.87 5.81
C MET A 229 0.92 4.28 5.26
N GLY A 230 2.12 4.58 4.76
CA GLY A 230 2.51 5.93 4.34
C GLY A 230 1.63 6.51 3.24
N SER A 231 1.32 5.75 2.19
CA SER A 231 0.45 6.22 1.11
C SER A 231 -0.98 6.40 1.59
N TRP A 232 -1.45 5.54 2.49
CA TRP A 232 -2.80 5.64 3.08
C TRP A 232 -2.94 6.89 3.93
N LYS A 233 -1.92 7.23 4.73
CA LYS A 233 -1.87 8.48 5.49
C LYS A 233 -1.92 9.69 4.57
N MET A 234 -1.18 9.66 3.47
CA MET A 234 -1.14 10.71 2.45
C MET A 234 -2.53 10.95 1.84
N ILE A 235 -3.20 9.90 1.36
CA ILE A 235 -4.52 10.03 0.70
C ILE A 235 -5.71 10.07 1.69
N GLY A 236 -5.46 9.91 2.99
CA GLY A 236 -6.51 9.84 4.01
C GLY A 236 -7.34 8.55 3.99
N PHE A 237 -6.79 7.46 3.46
CA PHE A 237 -7.46 6.16 3.46
C PHE A 237 -7.40 5.53 4.88
N PRO A 238 -8.54 5.11 5.45
CA PRO A 238 -8.64 4.63 6.84
C PRO A 238 -8.15 3.18 7.03
N GLY A 239 -7.84 2.45 5.96
CA GLY A 239 -7.47 1.04 6.03
C GLY A 239 -8.65 0.13 6.41
N ALA A 240 -8.35 -1.03 6.99
CA ALA A 240 -9.28 -2.08 7.40
C ALA A 240 -10.07 -1.73 8.68
N ARG A 241 -10.65 -0.53 8.73
CA ARG A 241 -11.49 -0.05 9.83
C ARG A 241 -12.97 -0.38 9.61
N ALA A 242 -13.53 -1.22 10.48
CA ALA A 242 -14.95 -1.59 10.42
C ALA A 242 -15.91 -0.41 10.71
N ASP A 243 -15.47 0.56 11.52
CA ASP A 243 -16.24 1.74 11.95
C ASP A 243 -16.28 2.86 10.90
N PHE A 244 -15.60 2.70 9.75
CA PHE A 244 -15.54 3.73 8.72
C PHE A 244 -16.89 3.97 8.01
N LEU A 245 -17.77 2.97 7.97
CA LEU A 245 -19.04 3.05 7.24
C LEU A 245 -19.93 4.21 7.73
N ASP A 246 -19.93 4.48 9.04
CA ASP A 246 -20.69 5.59 9.64
C ASP A 246 -20.17 6.97 9.21
N TRP A 247 -18.96 7.04 8.64
CA TRP A 247 -18.32 8.27 8.20
C TRP A 247 -18.52 8.57 6.71
N VAL A 248 -19.00 7.59 5.93
CA VAL A 248 -19.25 7.73 4.49
C VAL A 248 -20.35 8.76 4.25
N GLY A 249 -20.14 9.66 3.27
CA GLY A 249 -21.12 10.70 2.91
C GLY A 249 -21.11 11.95 3.80
N THR A 250 -20.33 11.98 4.89
CA THR A 250 -20.25 13.16 5.77
C THR A 250 -19.49 14.34 5.17
N GLY A 251 -18.66 14.10 4.15
CA GLY A 251 -17.74 15.09 3.57
C GLY A 251 -16.62 15.54 4.51
N LYS A 252 -16.52 14.97 5.70
CA LYS A 252 -15.50 15.31 6.71
C LYS A 252 -14.30 14.40 6.58
N ARG A 253 -13.12 14.90 6.95
CA ARG A 253 -11.90 14.08 7.05
C ARG A 253 -12.07 13.04 8.16
N TYR A 254 -11.71 11.79 7.87
CA TYR A 254 -11.72 10.72 8.87
C TYR A 254 -10.72 11.03 10.01
N PRO A 255 -11.13 10.97 11.29
CA PRO A 255 -10.33 11.48 12.40
C PRO A 255 -9.22 10.51 12.87
N TYR A 256 -9.31 9.23 12.52
CA TYR A 256 -8.37 8.21 12.99
C TYR A 256 -7.38 7.78 11.92
N GLY A 257 -6.25 7.25 12.38
CA GLY A 257 -5.17 6.81 11.51
C GLY A 257 -5.53 5.48 10.83
N PRO A 258 -4.87 5.14 9.71
CA PRO A 258 -5.15 3.89 9.04
C PRO A 258 -4.92 2.68 9.94
N VAL A 259 -5.61 1.58 9.64
CA VAL A 259 -5.39 0.27 10.25
C VAL A 259 -5.10 -0.74 9.16
N SER A 260 -4.00 -1.45 9.30
CA SER A 260 -3.62 -2.61 8.48
C SER A 260 -4.49 -3.82 8.83
N ILE A 261 -4.63 -4.77 7.90
CA ILE A 261 -5.38 -6.03 8.08
C ILE A 261 -4.85 -6.85 9.27
N ASP A 262 -3.55 -6.78 9.56
CA ASP A 262 -2.94 -7.43 10.74
C ASP A 262 -3.16 -6.68 12.07
N GLY A 263 -3.90 -5.57 12.04
CA GLY A 263 -4.21 -4.75 13.20
C GLY A 263 -3.17 -3.67 13.53
N GLN A 264 -2.07 -3.55 12.77
CA GLN A 264 -1.14 -2.43 12.95
C GLN A 264 -1.87 -1.10 12.72
N SER A 265 -1.71 -0.17 13.66
CA SER A 265 -2.37 1.14 13.59
C SER A 265 -1.38 2.24 13.24
N GLY A 266 -1.65 2.97 12.17
CA GLY A 266 -0.94 4.18 11.80
C GLY A 266 -1.38 5.36 12.66
N ARG A 267 -1.17 5.29 13.99
CA ARG A 267 -1.63 6.30 14.96
C ARG A 267 -1.33 7.73 14.47
N HIS A 268 -2.34 8.61 14.55
CA HIS A 268 -2.16 10.05 14.34
C HIS A 268 -1.45 10.68 15.54
N ALA A 269 -0.54 11.60 15.26
CA ALA A 269 0.13 12.44 16.26
C ALA A 269 -0.75 13.60 16.81
N TYR A 270 -2.08 13.46 16.87
CA TYR A 270 -2.96 14.53 17.37
C TYR A 270 -3.85 14.08 18.53
N ALA A 271 -3.29 14.17 19.74
CA ALA A 271 -4.01 14.52 20.98
C ALA A 271 -3.00 14.98 22.06
N ALA A 272 -2.22 16.03 21.76
CA ALA A 272 -1.43 16.75 22.77
C ALA A 272 -1.42 18.25 22.44
N ARG A 273 -2.61 18.85 22.40
CA ARG A 273 -2.83 20.30 22.47
C ARG A 273 -4.33 20.50 22.57
N HIS A 274 -4.81 20.58 23.80
CA HIS A 274 -5.99 21.32 24.28
C HIS A 274 -6.39 20.75 25.65
N GLU A 275 -5.50 20.87 26.64
CA GLU A 275 -5.88 20.79 28.05
C GLU A 275 -4.84 21.49 28.93
N THR A 276 -4.65 22.80 28.70
CA THR A 276 -4.19 23.72 29.74
C THR A 276 -5.41 24.47 30.30
N GLY A 277 -6.36 23.70 30.81
CA GLY A 277 -7.41 24.19 31.68
C GLY A 277 -6.91 24.20 33.12
N SER A 278 -6.56 25.39 33.61
CA SER A 278 -6.27 25.71 35.01
C SER A 278 -7.33 25.14 35.96
N GLY A 279 -7.07 23.95 36.50
CA GLY A 279 -7.85 23.33 37.57
C GLY A 279 -7.03 23.29 38.85
N ARG A 280 -7.03 24.40 39.62
CA ARG A 280 -6.44 24.46 40.97
C ARG A 280 -7.01 23.32 41.83
N ARG A 281 -6.17 22.33 42.16
CA ARG A 281 -6.42 21.40 43.27
C ARG A 281 -6.53 22.20 44.56
N ARG A 282 -7.74 22.32 45.12
CA ARG A 282 -7.91 22.66 46.53
C ARG A 282 -8.05 21.36 47.33
N ARG A 283 -7.03 21.07 48.13
CA ARG A 283 -7.13 20.20 49.29
C ARG A 283 -8.13 20.80 50.27
N ARG A 284 -9.03 19.99 50.82
CA ARG A 284 -9.66 20.27 52.10
C ARG A 284 -9.67 18.97 52.91
N ASP A 285 -8.74 18.94 53.86
CA ASP A 285 -8.82 18.10 55.05
C ASP A 285 -9.92 18.66 55.97
N GLY A 286 -10.58 17.77 56.73
CA GLY A 286 -11.28 18.14 57.97
C GLY A 286 -12.78 17.82 58.01
N LEU A 287 -13.08 16.66 58.61
CA LEU A 287 -14.13 16.38 59.61
C LEU A 287 -15.44 17.18 59.53
N ASP A 288 -16.56 16.46 59.33
CA ASP A 288 -17.61 16.42 60.35
C ASP A 288 -18.49 15.18 60.22
N ARG A 289 -18.84 14.65 61.40
CA ARG A 289 -19.53 13.40 61.68
C ARG A 289 -20.96 13.74 62.09
N VAL A 290 -21.97 13.15 61.44
CA VAL A 290 -23.30 13.01 62.05
C VAL A 290 -23.90 11.65 61.66
N ASP A 291 -24.11 10.84 62.69
CA ASP A 291 -24.84 9.57 62.69
C ASP A 291 -26.32 9.79 62.37
N HIS A 292 -26.92 8.89 61.58
CA HIS A 292 -28.22 8.29 61.89
C HIS A 292 -28.28 6.88 61.31
N GLY A 293 -28.48 5.91 62.20
CA GLY A 293 -28.50 4.48 61.88
C GLY A 293 -29.90 3.91 61.73
N TYR A 294 -29.93 2.66 61.25
CA TYR A 294 -30.88 1.66 61.68
C TYR A 294 -30.22 0.28 61.58
N GLY A 295 -30.18 -0.43 62.71
CA GLY A 295 -29.57 -1.75 62.89
C GLY A 295 -30.56 -2.92 62.75
N PRO A 296 -30.10 -4.17 63.04
CA PRO A 296 -30.58 -5.41 62.40
C PRO A 296 -31.35 -6.40 63.31
N GLY A 297 -31.96 -7.44 62.72
CA GLY A 297 -32.45 -8.65 63.43
C GLY A 297 -32.63 -9.84 62.48
N ARG A 298 -31.72 -10.85 62.52
CA ARG A 298 -31.79 -12.18 63.18
C ARG A 298 -32.76 -13.21 62.57
N GLY A 299 -32.23 -14.38 62.24
CA GLY A 299 -33.00 -15.61 61.99
C GLY A 299 -32.17 -16.78 61.46
N ARG A 300 -31.44 -17.48 62.34
CA ARG A 300 -30.76 -18.76 62.11
C ARG A 300 -31.79 -19.89 62.25
N LEU A 301 -31.74 -20.96 61.45
CA LEU A 301 -31.98 -22.33 61.94
C LEU A 301 -31.46 -23.38 60.94
N ASP A 302 -30.81 -24.37 61.52
CA ASP A 302 -30.11 -25.52 60.96
C ASP A 302 -30.99 -26.77 61.16
N ARG A 303 -30.82 -27.79 60.29
CA ARG A 303 -30.96 -29.25 60.51
C ARG A 303 -31.62 -29.99 59.33
N GLY A 304 -30.94 -31.06 58.91
CA GLY A 304 -31.63 -32.32 58.56
C GLY A 304 -31.29 -32.93 57.20
N ARG A 305 -30.23 -33.76 57.14
CA ARG A 305 -30.18 -34.90 56.20
C ARG A 305 -31.26 -35.93 56.58
N PRO A 306 -31.78 -36.74 55.64
CA PRO A 306 -31.26 -38.10 55.53
C PRO A 306 -31.19 -38.71 54.11
N ARG A 307 -30.18 -39.58 53.98
CA ARG A 307 -30.05 -40.87 53.26
C ARG A 307 -30.71 -41.14 51.90
N ALA A 308 -29.80 -41.48 50.97
CA ALA A 308 -29.82 -42.42 49.84
C ALA A 308 -30.95 -43.46 49.71
N ARG A 309 -31.36 -43.67 48.44
CA ARG A 309 -31.85 -44.96 47.92
C ARG A 309 -31.25 -45.19 46.51
N ARG A 310 -30.78 -46.42 46.28
CA ARG A 310 -30.12 -46.97 45.08
C ARG A 310 -31.09 -47.39 43.97
N GLU A 311 -30.50 -47.59 42.78
CA GLU A 311 -30.89 -48.45 41.62
C GLU A 311 -32.03 -47.95 40.72
N SER A 312 -32.01 -48.04 39.38
CA SER A 312 -31.22 -48.74 38.35
C SER A 312 -31.44 -48.00 36.99
N GLY A 313 -30.46 -47.81 36.10
CA GLY A 313 -30.11 -48.67 34.95
C GLY A 313 -30.82 -48.29 33.63
N HIS A 314 -30.10 -47.71 32.64
CA HIS A 314 -30.00 -48.11 31.22
C HIS A 314 -29.24 -47.03 30.39
N GLU A 315 -28.20 -47.47 29.68
CA GLU A 315 -27.37 -46.76 28.67
C GLU A 315 -28.02 -46.86 27.26
N PRO A 316 -27.49 -46.25 26.17
CA PRO A 316 -26.13 -45.78 25.90
C PRO A 316 -25.93 -44.27 25.69
#